data_AF-A0A4P8KT99-F1
#
_entry.id   AF-A0A4P8KT99-F1
#
_cell.length_a   1.000
_cell.length_b   1.000
_cell.length_c   1.000
_cell.angle_alpha   90.00
_cell.angle_beta   90.00
_cell.angle_gamma   90.00
#
_symmetry.space_group_name_H-M   'P 1'
#
loop_
_entity.id
_entity.type
_entity.pdbx_description
1 polymer ?
#
loop_
_entity_poly.entity_id
_entity_poly.type
_entity_poly.pdbx_seq_one_letter_code
_entity_poly.pdbx_strand_id
1 'polypeptide(L)'
;MNPLLVAIYIVFAVAALLTLWRVITGPSILDRAVASDVLLTEVMCVLGAEMAINHHTRTLPVLLVIAAIGVFGSISIARFVARKDANQR
;
A
#
# COMPACT_ATOMS: atom_id res chain seq x y z
N MET A 1 17.98 -21.40 -4.23
CA MET A 1 17.08 -20.31 -3.79
C MET A 1 16.86 -20.48 -2.30
N ASN A 2 17.16 -19.47 -1.47
CA ASN A 2 17.01 -19.58 -0.03
C ASN A 2 15.51 -19.76 0.31
N PRO A 3 15.08 -20.82 1.02
CA PRO A 3 13.65 -21.09 1.27
C PRO A 3 12.94 -19.91 1.94
N LEU A 4 13.67 -19.10 2.72
CA LEU A 4 13.18 -17.85 3.30
C LEU A 4 12.70 -16.84 2.24
N LEU A 5 13.42 -16.69 1.12
CA LEU A 5 13.03 -15.75 0.06
C LEU A 5 11.75 -16.20 -0.63
N VAL A 6 11.60 -17.50 -0.85
CA VAL A 6 10.38 -18.09 -1.43
C VAL A 6 9.18 -17.83 -0.52
N ALA A 7 9.35 -18.03 0.80
CA ALA A 7 8.30 -17.74 1.77
C ALA A 7 7.90 -16.25 1.75
N ILE A 8 8.87 -15.33 1.70
CA ILE A 8 8.61 -13.88 1.62
C ILE A 8 7.79 -13.53 0.37
N TYR A 9 8.19 -14.03 -0.81
CA TYR A 9 7.44 -13.77 -2.04
C TYR A 9 6.02 -14.34 -2.01
N ILE A 10 5.82 -15.53 -1.43
CA ILE A 10 4.49 -16.13 -1.28
C ILE A 10 3.62 -15.27 -0.36
N VAL A 11 4.15 -14.81 0.78
CA VAL A 11 3.38 -13.98 1.73
C VAL A 11 2.95 -12.66 1.08
N PHE A 12 3.86 -11.98 0.37
CA PHE A 12 3.51 -10.76 -0.37
C PHE A 12 2.54 -11.02 -1.53
N ALA A 13 2.65 -12.15 -2.23
CA ALA A 13 1.69 -12.47 -3.28
C ALA A 13 0.28 -12.71 -2.72
N VAL A 14 0.17 -13.41 -1.59
CA VAL A 14 -1.10 -13.65 -0.92
C VAL A 14 -1.70 -12.36 -0.35
N ALA A 15 -0.88 -11.53 0.31
CA ALA A 15 -1.33 -10.25 0.84
C ALA A 15 -1.79 -9.30 -0.30
N ALA A 16 -1.07 -9.23 -1.42
CA ALA A 16 -1.47 -8.45 -2.59
C ALA A 16 -2.81 -8.91 -3.20
N LEU A 17 -3.06 -10.22 -3.24
CA LEU A 17 -4.34 -10.76 -3.70
C LEU A 17 -5.49 -10.41 -2.75
N LEU A 18 -5.25 -10.50 -1.44
CA LEU A 18 -6.25 -10.14 -0.42
C LEU A 18 -6.56 -8.64 -0.42
N THR A 19 -5.55 -7.79 -0.55
CA THR A 19 -5.72 -6.33 -0.62
C THR A 19 -6.46 -5.94 -1.89
N LEU A 20 -6.12 -6.54 -3.04
CA LEU A 20 -6.85 -6.32 -4.30
C LEU A 20 -8.32 -6.76 -4.20
N TRP A 21 -8.58 -7.91 -3.56
CA TRP A 21 -9.94 -8.37 -3.34
C TRP A 21 -10.75 -7.39 -2.46
N ARG A 22 -10.13 -6.85 -1.40
CA ARG A 22 -10.71 -5.82 -0.52
C ARG A 22 -11.02 -4.53 -1.28
N VAL A 23 -10.13 -4.08 -2.17
CA VAL A 23 -10.34 -2.90 -3.03
C VAL A 23 -11.61 -3.03 -3.88
N ILE A 24 -11.88 -4.23 -4.41
CA ILE A 24 -13.04 -4.47 -5.30
C ILE A 24 -14.33 -4.66 -4.49
N THR A 25 -14.29 -5.46 -3.42
CA THR A 25 -15.49 -5.82 -2.63
C THR A 25 -15.87 -4.83 -1.55
N GLY A 26 -15.00 -3.85 -1.25
CA GLY A 26 -15.23 -2.86 -0.20
C GLY A 26 -16.60 -2.17 -0.33
N PRO A 27 -17.45 -2.16 0.72
CA PRO A 27 -18.79 -1.60 0.69
C PRO A 27 -18.82 -0.06 0.75
N SER A 28 -17.76 0.56 1.27
CA SER A 28 -17.63 2.01 1.41
C SER A 28 -16.46 2.53 0.56
N ILE A 29 -16.60 3.75 0.02
CA ILE A 29 -15.51 4.45 -0.69
C ILE A 29 -14.28 4.57 0.22
N LEU A 30 -14.49 4.79 1.52
CA LEU A 30 -13.42 4.84 2.51
C LEU A 30 -12.65 3.51 2.61
N ASP A 31 -13.38 2.39 2.62
CA ASP A 31 -12.77 1.06 2.74
C ASP A 31 -11.91 0.72 1.53
N ARG A 32 -12.39 1.06 0.33
CA ARG A 32 -11.61 0.89 -0.91
C ARG A 32 -10.37 1.78 -0.93
N ALA A 33 -10.50 3.01 -0.44
CA ALA A 33 -9.39 3.95 -0.41
C ALA A 33 -8.30 3.52 0.59
N VAL A 34 -8.67 3.04 1.78
CA VAL A 34 -7.73 2.44 2.74
C VAL A 34 -7.10 1.18 2.16
N ALA A 35 -7.87 0.30 1.52
CA ALA A 35 -7.33 -0.90 0.89
C ALA A 35 -6.29 -0.56 -0.21
N SER A 36 -6.49 0.52 -0.96
CA SER A 36 -5.51 0.99 -1.96
C SER A 36 -4.23 1.54 -1.34
N ASP A 37 -4.31 2.19 -0.17
CA ASP A 37 -3.14 2.68 0.57
C ASP A 37 -2.30 1.52 1.15
N VAL A 38 -2.98 0.47 1.64
CA VAL A 38 -2.32 -0.77 2.06
C VAL A 38 -1.60 -1.43 0.88
N LEU A 39 -2.25 -1.52 -0.28
CA LEU A 39 -1.63 -2.08 -1.49
C LEU A 39 -0.40 -1.25 -1.94
N LEU A 40 -0.45 0.07 -1.82
CA LEU A 40 0.70 0.94 -2.10
C LEU A 40 1.86 0.68 -1.13
N THR A 41 1.55 0.52 0.16
CA THR A 41 2.52 0.19 1.21
C THR A 41 3.17 -1.18 0.95
N GLU A 42 2.39 -2.14 0.50
CA GLU A 42 2.86 -3.46 0.13
C GLU A 42 3.87 -3.42 -1.03
N VAL A 43 3.62 -2.59 -2.05
CA VAL A 43 4.58 -2.35 -3.14
C VAL A 43 5.89 -1.76 -2.60
N MET A 44 5.85 -0.83 -1.63
CA MET A 44 7.07 -0.34 -0.99
C MET A 44 7.84 -1.45 -0.29
N CYS A 45 7.15 -2.35 0.42
CA CYS A 45 7.81 -3.46 1.10
C CYS A 45 8.50 -4.41 0.12
N VAL A 46 7.87 -4.70 -1.03
CA VAL A 46 8.47 -5.54 -2.08
C VAL A 46 9.71 -4.87 -2.68
N LEU A 47 9.65 -3.57 -2.96
CA LEU A 47 10.80 -2.80 -3.44
C LEU A 47 11.93 -2.76 -2.41
N GLY A 48 11.60 -2.55 -1.12
CA GLY A 48 12.57 -2.57 -0.04
C GLY A 48 13.24 -3.94 0.14
N ALA A 49 12.47 -5.03 0.00
CA ALA A 49 13.01 -6.38 0.02
C ALA A 49 13.94 -6.63 -1.18
N GLU A 50 13.54 -6.22 -2.39
CA GLU A 50 14.36 -6.32 -3.60
C GLU A 50 15.70 -5.59 -3.44
N MET A 51 15.68 -4.38 -2.89
CA MET A 51 16.88 -3.60 -2.58
C MET A 51 17.79 -4.29 -1.57
N ALA A 52 17.21 -4.84 -0.50
CA ALA A 52 17.96 -5.54 0.54
C ALA A 52 18.62 -6.82 0.01
N ILE A 53 17.93 -7.54 -0.88
CA ILE A 53 18.42 -8.78 -1.50
C ILE A 53 19.51 -8.49 -2.53
N ASN A 54 19.30 -7.48 -3.38
CA ASN A 54 20.22 -7.15 -4.47
C ASN A 54 21.32 -6.15 -4.07
N HIS A 55 21.37 -5.76 -2.79
CA HIS A 55 22.37 -4.86 -2.20
C HIS A 55 22.58 -3.56 -2.98
N HIS A 56 21.48 -2.93 -3.40
CA HIS A 56 21.52 -1.65 -4.10
C HIS A 56 20.51 -0.66 -3.52
N THR A 57 20.78 0.63 -3.76
CA THR A 57 19.96 1.75 -3.28
C THR A 57 19.34 2.56 -4.41
N ARG A 58 19.35 2.02 -5.63
CA ARG A 58 19.00 2.75 -6.86
C ARG A 58 17.52 3.10 -6.92
N THR A 59 16.69 2.30 -6.27
CA THR A 59 15.23 2.46 -6.18
C THR A 59 14.78 3.26 -4.96
N LEU A 60 15.71 3.76 -4.11
CA LEU A 60 15.36 4.66 -2.99
C LEU A 60 14.52 5.87 -3.41
N PRO A 61 14.83 6.59 -4.52
CA PRO A 61 14.02 7.74 -4.92
C PRO A 61 12.57 7.35 -5.24
N VAL A 62 12.38 6.18 -5.87
CA VAL A 62 11.04 5.65 -6.17
C VAL A 62 10.29 5.34 -4.87
N LEU A 63 10.97 4.70 -3.90
CA LEU A 63 10.39 4.38 -2.60
C LEU A 63 9.96 5.64 -1.83
N LEU A 64 10.77 6.70 -1.88
CA LEU A 64 10.44 8.00 -1.25
C LEU A 64 9.22 8.66 -1.90
N VAL A 65 9.11 8.63 -3.23
CA VAL A 65 7.95 9.18 -3.94
C VAL A 65 6.69 8.40 -3.59
N ILE A 66 6.76 7.07 -3.58
CA ILE A 66 5.63 6.21 -3.20
C ILE A 66 5.19 6.49 -1.75
N ALA A 67 6.14 6.62 -0.82
CA ALA A 67 5.86 6.95 0.57
C ALA A 67 5.14 8.30 0.70
N ALA A 68 5.59 9.31 -0.03
CA ALA A 68 4.93 10.61 -0.07
C ALA A 68 3.50 10.49 -0.61
N ILE A 69 3.29 9.75 -1.70
CA ILE A 69 1.97 9.53 -2.30
C ILE A 69 1.01 8.85 -1.30
N GLY A 70 1.46 7.83 -0.57
CA GLY A 70 0.63 7.15 0.44
C GLY A 70 0.19 8.10 1.56
N VAL A 71 1.13 8.89 2.09
CA VAL A 71 0.83 9.90 3.12
C VAL A 71 -0.19 10.92 2.61
N PHE A 72 0.02 11.50 1.42
CA PHE A 72 -0.92 12.47 0.86
C PHE A 72 -2.27 11.85 0.50
N GLY A 73 -2.29 10.60 0.05
CA GLY A 73 -3.51 9.84 -0.23
C GLY A 73 -4.36 9.68 1.03
N SER A 74 -3.77 9.18 2.11
CA SER A 74 -4.43 9.02 3.41
C SER A 74 -4.96 10.35 3.98
N ILE A 75 -4.19 11.43 3.89
CA ILE A 75 -4.63 12.78 4.33
C ILE A 75 -5.82 13.27 3.49
N SER A 76 -5.79 13.07 2.18
CA SER A 76 -6.86 13.51 1.28
C SER A 76 -8.17 12.81 1.58
N ILE A 77 -8.12 11.50 1.85
CA ILE A 77 -9.28 10.69 2.23
C ILE A 77 -9.85 11.16 3.57
N ALA A 78 -9.00 11.37 4.58
CA ALA A 78 -9.43 11.85 5.89
C ALA A 78 -10.15 13.21 5.81
N ARG A 79 -9.62 14.14 5.00
CA ARG A 79 -10.26 15.45 4.77
C ARG A 79 -11.60 15.35 4.05
N PHE A 80 -11.72 14.44 3.08
CA PHE A 80 -12.96 14.20 2.37
C PHE A 80 -14.05 13.67 3.31
N VAL A 81 -13.72 12.70 4.16
CA VAL A 81 -14.63 12.14 5.16
C VAL A 81 -15.08 13.22 6.14
N ALA A 82 -14.15 13.99 6.71
CA ALA A 82 -14.48 15.07 7.65
C ALA A 82 -15.42 16.13 7.06
N ARG A 83 -15.30 16.43 5.76
CA ARG A 83 -16.23 17.35 5.07
C ARG A 83 -17.64 16.78 4.89
N LYS A 84 -17.76 15.48 4.63
CA LYS A 84 -19.06 14.82 4.50
C LYS A 84 -19.83 14.86 5.82
N ASP A 85 -19.15 14.61 6.94
CA ASP A 85 -19.74 14.65 8.28
C ASP A 85 -20.19 16.06 8.67
N ALA A 86 -19.44 17.09 8.28
CA ALA A 86 -19.78 18.50 8.55
C ALA A 86 -21.02 18.98 7.78
N ASN A 87 -21.27 18.46 6.57
CA ASN A 87 -22.40 18.86 5.73
C ASN A 87 -23.70 18.12 6.06
N GLN A 88 -23.65 17.12 6.96
CA GLN A 88 -24.83 16.41 7.47
C GLN A 88 -25.35 16.97 8.81
N ARG A 89 -24.67 17.95 9.41
CA ARG A 89 -25.13 18.71 10.59
C ARG A 89 -25.66 20.06 10.15
#